data_AF-A0A6G8PVY3-F1
#
_entry.id   AF-A0A6G8PVY3-F1
#
_cell.length_a   1.000
_cell.length_b   1.000
_cell.length_c   1.000
_cell.angle_alpha   90.00
_cell.angle_beta   90.00
_cell.angle_gamma   90.00
#
_symmetry.space_group_name_H-M   'P 1'
#
loop_
_entity.id
_entity.type
_entity.pdbx_description
1 polymer ?
#
loop_
_entity_poly.entity_id
_entity_poly.type
_entity_poly.pdbx_seq_one_letter_code
_entity_poly.pdbx_strand_id
1 'polypeptide(L)' 'MGGSRGKIRPGECGHVAPVIIREVEHGYVAKCLTSGTDRPAKESSEEALKALQELARGR' A
#
# COMPACT_ATOMS: atom_id res chain seq x y z
N MET A 1 -4.09 9.28 24.93
CA MET A 1 -3.82 10.11 23.74
C MET A 1 -4.54 9.51 22.53
N GLY A 2 -5.67 10.11 22.13
CA GLY A 2 -6.41 9.71 20.93
C GLY A 2 -5.88 10.48 19.72
N GLY A 3 -5.09 9.82 18.88
CA GLY A 3 -4.64 10.37 17.60
C GLY A 3 -5.66 10.07 16.51
N SER A 4 -6.41 11.09 16.10
CA SER A 4 -7.34 11.05 14.97
C SER A 4 -6.60 10.68 13.69
N ARG A 5 -6.63 9.38 13.32
CA ARG A 5 -6.28 8.91 11.98
C ARG A 5 -7.34 9.45 11.03
N GLY A 6 -7.10 10.62 10.44
CA GLY A 6 -7.94 11.17 9.39
C GLY A 6 -8.17 10.08 8.35
N LYS A 7 -9.43 9.69 8.14
CA LYS A 7 -9.83 8.73 7.11
C LYS A 7 -9.57 9.39 5.76
N ILE A 8 -8.38 9.19 5.21
CA ILE A 8 -8.08 9.62 3.84
C ILE A 8 -9.11 8.92 2.96
N ARG A 9 -9.88 9.69 2.20
CA ARG A 9 -10.97 9.11 1.43
C ARG A 9 -10.35 8.16 0.41
N PRO A 10 -10.97 6.98 0.16
CA PRO A 10 -10.50 6.07 -0.88
C PRO A 10 -10.47 6.82 -2.22
N GLY A 11 -9.28 7.29 -2.63
CA GLY A 11 -9.07 8.10 -3.85
C GLY A 11 -8.11 9.27 -3.73
N GLU A 12 -7.82 9.75 -2.51
CA GLU A 12 -6.92 10.89 -2.32
C GLU A 12 -5.45 10.48 -2.20
N CYS A 13 -5.14 9.18 -2.12
CA CYS A 13 -3.76 8.73 -1.88
C CYS A 13 -2.88 8.69 -3.14
N GLY A 14 -3.42 8.65 -4.36
CA GLY A 14 -2.68 8.67 -5.64
C GLY A 14 -1.52 7.66 -5.78
N HIS A 15 -1.38 6.70 -4.84
CA HIS A 15 -0.19 5.90 -4.52
C HIS A 15 1.17 6.60 -4.66
N VAL A 16 1.26 7.86 -4.20
CA VAL A 16 2.51 8.53 -3.82
C VAL A 16 2.37 9.00 -2.37
N ALA A 17 2.48 8.05 -1.43
CA ALA A 17 2.48 8.31 0.00
C ALA A 17 3.03 7.05 0.72
N PRO A 18 3.61 7.16 1.93
CA PRO A 18 4.59 6.20 2.45
C PRO A 18 4.09 4.75 2.39
N VAL A 19 4.90 3.89 1.75
CA VAL A 19 4.64 2.46 1.60
C VAL A 19 5.54 1.70 2.56
N ILE A 20 4.98 0.71 3.24
CA ILE A 20 5.77 -0.31 3.94
C ILE A 20 5.76 -1.59 3.13
N ILE A 21 6.93 -2.19 2.96
CA ILE A 21 7.07 -3.54 2.41
C ILE A 21 7.30 -4.48 3.59
N ARG A 22 6.52 -5.55 3.65
CA ARG A 22 6.66 -6.61 4.66
C ARG A 22 6.96 -7.92 3.97
N GLU A 23 7.97 -8.62 4.47
CA GLU A 23 8.19 -10.02 4.13
C GLU A 23 7.15 -10.88 4.86
N VAL A 24 6.60 -11.86 4.14
CA VAL A 24 5.63 -12.86 4.61
C VAL A 24 6.10 -14.23 4.12
N GLU A 25 5.51 -15.32 4.64
CA GLU A 25 5.95 -16.70 4.39
C GLU A 25 6.12 -17.06 2.89
N HIS A 26 5.42 -16.38 1.99
CA HIS A 26 5.47 -16.60 0.54
C HIS A 26 5.75 -15.32 -0.27
N GLY A 27 6.56 -14.39 0.25
CA GLY A 27 7.06 -13.24 -0.51
C GLY A 27 6.88 -11.91 0.21
N TYR A 28 6.45 -10.88 -0.52
CA TYR A 28 6.40 -9.50 -0.06
C TYR A 28 5.03 -8.86 -0.26
N VAL A 29 4.54 -8.18 0.77
CA VAL A 29 3.31 -7.39 0.73
C VAL A 29 3.65 -5.91 0.87
N ALA A 30 3.20 -5.10 -0.09
CA ALA A 30 3.28 -3.65 -0.01
C ALA A 30 1.96 -3.11 0.55
N LYS A 31 2.06 -2.24 1.55
CA LYS A 31 0.92 -1.57 2.17
C LYS A 31 1.11 -0.06 2.15
N CYS A 32 0.11 0.64 1.64
CA CYS A 32 0.04 2.09 1.74
C CYS A 32 -0.32 2.47 3.19
N LEU A 33 0.55 3.22 3.87
CA LEU A 33 0.27 3.66 5.25
C LEU A 33 -0.80 4.76 5.30
N THR A 34 -1.03 5.43 4.17
CA THR A 34 -1.96 6.54 4.00
C THR A 34 -3.41 6.06 3.86
N SER A 35 -3.66 5.10 2.97
CA SER A 35 -5.01 4.53 2.77
C SER A 35 -5.25 3.23 3.54
N GLY A 36 -4.19 2.55 3.96
CA GLY A 36 -4.26 1.22 4.55
C GLY A 36 -4.39 0.07 3.54
N THR A 37 -4.44 0.38 2.23
CA THR A 37 -4.55 -0.63 1.16
C THR A 37 -3.31 -1.51 1.10
N ASP A 38 -3.52 -2.83 1.07
CA ASP A 38 -2.50 -3.84 0.81
C ASP A 38 -2.83 -4.69 -0.42
N ARG A 39 -1.82 -5.38 -0.96
CA ARG A 39 -1.93 -6.26 -2.13
C ARG A 39 -1.48 -7.68 -1.76
N PRO A 40 -1.95 -8.71 -2.50
CA PRO A 40 -1.47 -10.07 -2.32
C PRO A 40 0.06 -10.13 -2.45
N ALA A 41 0.66 -11.06 -1.72
CA ALA A 41 2.10 -11.25 -1.68
C ALA A 41 2.65 -11.48 -3.11
N LYS A 42 3.77 -10.83 -3.39
CA LYS A 42 4.55 -10.99 -4.63
C LYS A 42 5.92 -11.56 -4.32
N GLU A 43 6.52 -12.22 -5.30
CA GLU A 43 7.81 -12.90 -5.12
C GLU A 43 8.94 -11.89 -4.84
N SER A 44 8.81 -10.65 -5.34
CA SER A 44 9.73 -9.55 -5.06
C SER A 44 9.04 -8.34 -4.42
N SER A 45 9.81 -7.63 -3.60
CA SER A 45 9.44 -6.34 -2.99
C SER A 45 9.08 -5.28 -4.03
N GLU A 46 9.78 -5.28 -5.18
CA GLU A 46 9.53 -4.36 -6.30
C GLU A 46 8.18 -4.65 -6.97
N GLU A 47 7.84 -5.93 -7.14
CA GLU A 47 6.55 -6.34 -7.70
C GLU A 47 5.40 -6.01 -6.76
N ALA A 48 5.60 -6.16 -5.44
CA ALA A 48 4.63 -5.78 -4.44
C ALA A 48 4.35 -4.27 -4.50
N LEU A 49 5.40 -3.45 -4.59
CA LEU A 49 5.29 -2.00 -4.73
C LEU A 49 4.60 -1.59 -6.04
N LYS A 50 4.99 -2.20 -7.17
CA LYS A 50 4.38 -1.95 -8.47
C LYS A 50 2.89 -2.31 -8.47
N ALA A 51 2.51 -3.45 -7.89
CA ALA A 51 1.11 -3.86 -7.76
C ALA A 51 0.25 -2.87 -6.95
N LEU A 52 0.85 -2.21 -5.96
CA LEU A 52 0.21 -1.14 -5.20
C LEU A 52 0.10 0.14 -6.04
N GLN A 53 1.14 0.55 -6.76
CA GLN A 53 1.13 1.74 -7.63
C GLN A 53 0.13 1.62 -8.79
N GLU A 54 0.01 0.45 -9.41
CA GLU A 54 -0.94 0.20 -10.51
C GLU A 54 -2.40 0.40 -10.07
N LEU A 55 -2.73 0.22 -8.77
CA LEU A 55 -4.07 0.57 -8.26
C LEU A 55 -4.37 2.08 -8.31
N ALA A 56 -3.35 2.93 -8.35
CA ALA A 56 -3.56 4.39 -8.44
C ALA A 56 -3.78 4.77 -9.88
N ARG A 57 -3.05 4.13 -10.79
CA ARG A 57 -3.11 4.39 -12.23
C ARG A 57 -4.41 3.90 -12.86
N GLY A 58 -5.04 2.86 -12.30
CA GLY A 58 -6.31 2.32 -12.77
C GLY A 58 -7.58 2.97 -12.17
N ARG A 59 -7.47 4.11 -11.49
CA ARG A 59 -8.61 4.95 -11.07
C ARG A 59 -8.88 6.05 -12.08
#